data_AF-A0A1V3QFP6-F1
#
_entry.id   AF-A0A1V3QFP6-F1
#
_cell.length_a   1.000
_cell.length_b   1.000
_cell.length_c   1.000
_cell.angle_alpha   90.00
_cell.angle_beta   90.00
_cell.angle_gamma   90.00
#
_symmetry.space_group_name_H-M   'P 1'
#
loop_
_entity.id
_entity.type
_entity.pdbx_description
1 polymer ?
#
loop_
_entity_poly.entity_id
_entity_poly.type
_entity_poly.pdbx_seq_one_letter_code
_entity_poly.pdbx_strand_id
1 'polypeptide(L)'
;MSFLDGLLGGQGQQAGAGSLIGVAGQLIQQAGGVQGLTNMLQQHGLGDAVQSWVGSGANQAVSGDQLGQALQNGGLGAVVQEAAGKLGVDPGQLLGQLSQVLPHAVDHLTPDGQVPEAGQGGGFNLGMLEGLAGKLLGSQA
;
A
#
# COMPACT_ATOMS: atom_id res chain seq x y z
N MET A 1 26.83 7.02 -13.98
CA MET A 1 25.66 6.34 -14.56
C MET A 1 25.94 4.84 -14.60
N SER A 2 25.86 4.17 -13.44
CA SER A 2 26.22 2.75 -13.31
C SER A 2 25.23 1.98 -12.44
N PHE A 3 24.07 2.57 -12.15
CA PHE A 3 22.97 1.91 -11.44
C PHE A 3 21.98 1.25 -12.41
N LEU A 4 22.09 1.58 -13.70
CA LEU A 4 21.22 1.09 -14.77
C LEU A 4 21.75 -0.16 -15.46
N ASP A 5 22.96 -0.64 -15.17
CA ASP A 5 23.54 -1.83 -15.83
C ASP A 5 23.41 -3.10 -14.97
N GLY A 6 23.33 -2.94 -13.64
CA GLY A 6 23.20 -4.05 -12.68
C GLY A 6 21.78 -4.59 -12.48
N LEU A 7 20.75 -3.91 -12.97
CA LEU A 7 19.34 -4.36 -12.85
C LEU A 7 18.86 -5.16 -14.08
N LEU A 8 19.71 -5.28 -15.10
CA LEU A 8 19.34 -5.73 -16.45
C LEU A 8 19.86 -7.14 -16.76
N GLY A 9 20.62 -7.73 -15.84
CA GLY A 9 21.45 -8.91 -16.12
C GLY A 9 21.10 -10.18 -15.38
N GLY A 10 20.07 -10.22 -14.51
CA GLY A 10 19.86 -11.43 -13.72
C GLY A 10 18.58 -11.48 -12.90
N GLN A 11 17.40 -11.51 -13.53
CA GLN A 11 16.20 -12.04 -12.85
C GLN A 11 15.08 -12.45 -13.81
N GLY A 12 15.38 -13.30 -14.79
CA GLY A 12 14.41 -13.84 -15.74
C GLY A 12 13.34 -14.78 -15.15
N GLN A 13 13.29 -15.04 -13.84
CA GLN A 13 12.36 -16.04 -13.25
C GLN A 13 11.68 -15.61 -11.93
N GLN A 14 11.86 -14.38 -11.46
CA GLN A 14 11.19 -13.82 -10.26
C GLN A 14 10.44 -12.49 -10.53
N ALA A 15 10.43 -12.05 -11.79
CA ALA A 15 9.81 -10.78 -12.21
C ALA A 15 8.27 -10.76 -12.14
N GLY A 16 7.59 -11.89 -11.87
CA GLY A 16 6.13 -11.91 -11.71
C GLY A 16 5.68 -11.59 -10.28
N ALA A 17 6.16 -12.36 -9.30
CA ALA A 17 5.76 -12.22 -7.90
C ALA A 17 6.36 -10.97 -7.23
N GLY A 18 7.63 -10.66 -7.50
CA GLY A 18 8.26 -9.43 -7.02
C GLY A 18 7.59 -8.17 -7.56
N SER A 19 7.06 -8.26 -8.79
CA SER A 19 6.30 -7.16 -9.39
C SER A 19 4.92 -6.99 -8.79
N LEU A 20 4.19 -8.07 -8.49
CA LEU A 20 2.88 -7.97 -7.83
C LEU A 20 2.98 -7.33 -6.44
N ILE A 21 3.98 -7.73 -5.67
CA ILE A 21 4.29 -7.13 -4.36
C ILE A 21 4.68 -5.66 -4.54
N GLY A 22 5.47 -5.33 -5.56
CA GLY A 22 5.82 -3.95 -5.91
C GLY A 22 4.60 -3.09 -6.24
N VAL A 23 3.66 -3.63 -7.03
CA VAL A 23 2.41 -2.94 -7.38
C VAL A 23 1.52 -2.74 -6.16
N ALA A 24 1.36 -3.77 -5.32
CA ALA A 24 0.62 -3.65 -4.07
C ALA A 24 1.23 -2.59 -3.14
N GLY A 25 2.57 -2.57 -3.01
CA GLY A 25 3.29 -1.55 -2.27
C GLY A 25 3.07 -0.14 -2.84
N GLN A 26 3.09 0.01 -4.16
CA GLN A 26 2.84 1.29 -4.82
C GLN A 26 1.40 1.78 -4.60
N LEU A 27 0.41 0.89 -4.63
CA LEU A 27 -0.99 1.21 -4.31
C LEU A 27 -1.12 1.69 -2.86
N ILE A 28 -0.51 0.97 -1.92
CA ILE A 28 -0.50 1.35 -0.50
C ILE A 28 0.14 2.74 -0.33
N GLN A 29 1.29 2.99 -0.96
CA GLN A 29 1.96 4.28 -0.88
C GLN A 29 1.13 5.42 -1.49
N GLN A 30 0.56 5.22 -2.68
CA GLN A 30 -0.26 6.24 -3.34
C GLN A 30 -1.57 6.53 -2.60
N ALA A 31 -2.10 5.54 -1.87
CA ALA A 31 -3.26 5.74 -1.02
C ALA A 31 -2.95 6.58 0.24
N GLY A 32 -1.68 6.86 0.56
CA GLY A 32 -1.27 7.50 1.82
C GLY A 32 -0.91 6.49 2.91
N GLY A 33 -0.42 5.31 2.54
CA GLY A 33 -0.12 4.20 3.44
C GLY A 33 -1.29 3.23 3.61
N VAL A 34 -1.10 2.23 4.47
CA VAL A 34 -2.12 1.18 4.70
C VAL A 34 -3.42 1.82 5.18
N GLN A 35 -3.35 2.84 6.03
CA GLN A 35 -4.51 3.56 6.57
C GLN A 35 -5.33 4.26 5.49
N GLY A 36 -4.67 4.89 4.53
CA GLY A 36 -5.36 5.54 3.43
C GLY A 36 -6.00 4.53 2.49
N LEU A 37 -5.31 3.42 2.20
CA LEU A 37 -5.86 2.34 1.39
C LEU A 37 -7.08 1.70 2.06
N THR A 38 -6.98 1.37 3.35
CA THR A 38 -8.08 0.73 4.10
C THR A 38 -9.30 1.65 4.18
N ASN A 39 -9.10 2.95 4.46
CA ASN A 39 -10.20 3.92 4.48
C ASN A 39 -10.85 4.08 3.10
N MET A 40 -10.06 4.12 2.03
CA MET A 40 -10.58 4.24 0.68
C MET A 40 -11.42 3.00 0.32
N LEU A 41 -10.88 1.80 0.52
CA LEU A 41 -11.60 0.56 0.23
C LEU A 41 -12.88 0.44 1.09
N GLN A 42 -12.83 0.87 2.36
CA GLN A 42 -14.01 0.96 3.23
C GLN A 42 -15.09 1.88 2.65
N GLN A 43 -14.71 3.08 2.19
CA GLN A 43 -15.64 4.04 1.58
C GLN A 43 -16.26 3.55 0.26
N HIS A 44 -15.60 2.62 -0.43
CA HIS A 44 -16.07 2.06 -1.70
C HIS A 44 -16.69 0.66 -1.58
N GLY A 45 -17.17 0.29 -0.39
CA GLY A 45 -18.00 -0.92 -0.20
C GLY A 45 -17.24 -2.19 0.14
N LEU A 46 -15.91 -2.13 0.32
CA LEU A 46 -15.09 -3.27 0.75
C LEU A 46 -14.75 -3.22 2.25
N GLY A 47 -15.51 -2.46 3.05
CA GLY A 47 -15.13 -2.22 4.45
C GLY A 47 -15.05 -3.47 5.31
N ASP A 48 -16.01 -4.38 5.17
CA ASP A 48 -16.02 -5.65 5.90
C ASP A 48 -14.81 -6.54 5.54
N ALA A 49 -14.46 -6.61 4.25
CA ALA A 49 -13.28 -7.33 3.80
C ALA A 49 -12.00 -6.70 4.35
N VAL A 50 -11.86 -5.38 4.27
CA VAL A 50 -10.69 -4.65 4.77
C VAL A 50 -10.55 -4.80 6.28
N GLN A 51 -11.65 -4.76 7.04
CA GLN A 51 -11.61 -5.00 8.49
C GLN A 51 -11.13 -6.42 8.83
N SER A 52 -11.48 -7.41 8.01
CA SER A 52 -10.96 -8.78 8.18
C SER A 52 -9.44 -8.87 7.94
N TRP A 53 -8.90 -8.05 7.03
CA TRP A 53 -7.46 -8.02 6.71
C TRP A 53 -6.63 -7.28 7.76
N VAL A 54 -7.23 -6.29 8.43
CA VAL A 54 -6.57 -5.54 9.49
C VAL A 54 -6.59 -6.32 10.81
N GLY A 55 -7.60 -7.16 11.04
CA GLY A 55 -7.71 -7.96 12.27
C GLY A 55 -6.94 -9.27 12.21
N SER A 56 -6.83 -9.97 13.35
CA SER A 56 -6.15 -11.28 13.45
C SER A 56 -6.99 -12.47 12.95
N GLY A 57 -8.01 -12.21 12.13
CA GLY A 57 -8.97 -13.20 11.63
C GLY A 57 -8.53 -13.83 10.32
N ALA A 58 -9.41 -14.62 9.71
CA ALA A 58 -9.19 -15.08 8.34
C ALA A 58 -9.45 -13.94 7.35
N ASN A 59 -8.49 -13.68 6.47
CA ASN A 59 -8.63 -12.67 5.42
C ASN A 59 -9.79 -13.03 4.47
N GLN A 60 -10.79 -12.16 4.41
CA GLN A 60 -11.90 -12.32 3.49
C GLN A 60 -11.41 -12.16 2.05
N ALA A 61 -11.70 -13.15 1.21
CA ALA A 61 -11.38 -13.08 -0.21
C ALA A 61 -12.29 -12.05 -0.89
N VAL A 62 -11.69 -11.22 -1.75
CA VAL A 62 -12.42 -10.30 -2.63
C VAL A 62 -12.15 -10.65 -4.08
N SER A 63 -13.13 -10.37 -4.94
CA SER A 63 -12.97 -10.58 -6.39
C SER A 63 -12.14 -9.45 -7.00
N GLY A 64 -11.40 -9.74 -8.07
CA GLY A 64 -10.64 -8.74 -8.83
C GLY A 64 -11.50 -7.57 -9.30
N ASP A 65 -12.75 -7.83 -9.71
CA ASP A 65 -13.72 -6.79 -10.09
C ASP A 65 -14.10 -5.85 -8.93
N GLN A 66 -14.40 -6.41 -7.75
CA GLN A 66 -14.76 -5.59 -6.58
C GLN A 66 -13.58 -4.72 -6.14
N LEU A 67 -12.39 -5.32 -6.12
CA LEU A 67 -11.15 -4.59 -5.82
C LEU A 67 -10.89 -3.51 -6.87
N GLY A 68 -11.03 -3.84 -8.15
CA GLY A 68 -10.85 -2.91 -9.27
C GLY A 68 -11.78 -1.72 -9.20
N GLN A 69 -13.06 -1.96 -8.94
CA GLN A 69 -14.06 -0.90 -8.76
C GLN A 69 -13.70 0.02 -7.58
N ALA A 70 -13.34 -0.55 -6.43
CA ALA A 70 -12.95 0.25 -5.27
C ALA A 70 -11.70 1.09 -5.54
N LEU A 71 -10.66 0.50 -6.14
CA LEU A 71 -9.42 1.19 -6.52
C LEU A 71 -9.68 2.30 -7.56
N GLN A 72 -10.54 2.05 -8.55
CA GLN A 72 -10.92 3.05 -9.56
C GLN A 72 -11.67 4.22 -8.94
N ASN A 73 -12.67 3.94 -8.09
CA ASN A 73 -13.44 4.96 -7.39
C ASN A 73 -12.56 5.77 -6.41
N GLY A 74 -11.54 5.12 -5.83
CA GLY A 74 -10.54 5.76 -4.97
C GLY A 74 -9.41 6.49 -5.70
N GLY A 75 -9.47 6.61 -7.04
CA GLY A 75 -8.47 7.32 -7.83
C GLY A 75 -7.16 6.55 -8.11
N LEU A 76 -7.06 5.29 -7.68
CA LEU A 76 -5.89 4.42 -7.90
C LEU A 76 -6.01 3.55 -9.16
N GLY A 77 -7.11 3.68 -9.93
CA GLY A 77 -7.31 2.93 -11.17
C GLY A 77 -6.19 3.12 -12.20
N ALA A 78 -5.63 4.34 -12.29
CA ALA A 78 -4.52 4.64 -13.19
C ALA A 78 -3.24 3.88 -12.80
N VAL A 79 -3.01 3.66 -11.50
CA VAL A 79 -1.86 2.91 -10.98
C VAL A 79 -1.92 1.47 -11.43
N VAL A 80 -3.11 0.86 -11.32
CA VAL A 80 -3.36 -0.51 -11.78
C VAL A 80 -3.17 -0.62 -13.28
N GLN A 81 -3.69 0.33 -14.06
CA GLN A 81 -3.52 0.34 -15.51
C GLN A 81 -2.05 0.47 -15.93
N GLU A 82 -1.31 1.38 -15.30
CA GLU A 82 0.12 1.57 -15.57
C GLU A 82 0.92 0.32 -15.19
N ALA A 83 0.63 -0.27 -14.02
CA ALA A 83 1.25 -1.51 -13.57
C ALA A 83 0.98 -2.67 -14.54
N ALA A 84 -0.28 -2.82 -14.98
CA ALA A 84 -0.68 -3.84 -15.93
C ALA A 84 0.09 -3.69 -17.26
N GLY A 85 0.20 -2.46 -17.77
CA GLY A 85 0.98 -2.14 -18.96
C GLY A 85 2.47 -2.44 -18.81
N LYS A 86 3.07 -2.12 -17.66
CA LYS A 86 4.48 -2.43 -17.36
C LYS A 86 4.74 -3.94 -17.29
N LEU A 87 3.75 -4.71 -16.84
CA LEU A 87 3.85 -6.16 -16.70
C LEU A 87 3.42 -6.90 -17.98
N GLY A 88 2.89 -6.19 -18.98
CA GLY A 88 2.37 -6.81 -20.19
C GLY A 88 1.18 -7.73 -19.92
N VAL A 89 0.38 -7.45 -18.88
CA VAL A 89 -0.82 -8.21 -18.53
C VAL A 89 -2.05 -7.33 -18.62
N ASP A 90 -3.22 -7.96 -18.75
CA ASP A 90 -4.48 -7.24 -18.66
C ASP A 90 -4.74 -6.72 -17.24
N PRO A 91 -5.32 -5.51 -17.09
CA PRO A 91 -5.64 -4.95 -15.79
C PRO A 91 -6.60 -5.82 -14.99
N GLY A 92 -7.54 -6.52 -15.65
CA GLY A 92 -8.41 -7.50 -14.98
C GLY A 92 -7.64 -8.69 -14.41
N GLN A 93 -6.64 -9.19 -15.14
CA GLN A 93 -5.77 -10.27 -14.67
C GLN A 93 -4.90 -9.81 -13.49
N LEU A 94 -4.33 -8.59 -13.58
CA LEU A 94 -3.57 -7.99 -12.49
C LEU A 94 -4.44 -7.81 -11.24
N LEU A 95 -5.67 -7.33 -11.40
CA LEU A 95 -6.62 -7.17 -10.30
C LEU A 95 -6.99 -8.50 -9.63
N GLY A 96 -7.17 -9.57 -10.42
CA GLY A 96 -7.41 -10.90 -9.88
C GLY A 96 -6.22 -11.44 -9.08
N GLN A 97 -4.98 -11.13 -9.48
CA GLN A 97 -3.79 -11.48 -8.71
C GLN A 97 -3.63 -10.60 -7.47
N LEU A 98 -3.86 -9.29 -7.60
CA LEU A 98 -3.85 -8.35 -6.49
C LEU A 98 -4.90 -8.72 -5.44
N SER A 99 -6.08 -9.20 -5.83
CA SER A 99 -7.13 -9.57 -4.88
C SER A 99 -6.75 -10.77 -3.99
N GLN A 100 -5.75 -11.54 -4.39
CA GLN A 100 -5.16 -12.61 -3.57
C GLN A 100 -3.99 -12.10 -2.72
N VAL A 101 -3.20 -11.15 -3.22
CA VAL A 101 -1.97 -10.68 -2.54
C VAL A 101 -2.23 -9.54 -1.56
N LEU A 102 -3.11 -8.58 -1.90
CA LEU A 102 -3.42 -7.41 -1.07
C LEU A 102 -3.91 -7.75 0.33
N PRO A 103 -4.83 -8.71 0.52
CA PRO A 103 -5.28 -9.10 1.86
C PRO A 103 -4.12 -9.50 2.78
N HIS A 104 -3.20 -10.33 2.26
CA HIS A 104 -2.02 -10.77 3.00
C HIS A 104 -1.01 -9.64 3.21
N ALA A 105 -0.87 -8.72 2.25
CA ALA A 105 0.01 -7.56 2.39
C ALA A 105 -0.48 -6.60 3.49
N VAL A 106 -1.80 -6.37 3.57
CA VAL A 106 -2.41 -5.54 4.63
C VAL A 106 -2.26 -6.23 5.98
N ASP A 107 -2.62 -7.51 6.09
CA ASP A 107 -2.46 -8.31 7.32
C ASP A 107 -1.03 -8.29 7.85
N HIS A 108 -0.05 -8.56 6.98
CA HIS A 108 1.37 -8.54 7.36
C HIS A 108 1.87 -7.14 7.80
N LEU A 109 1.24 -6.07 7.32
CA LEU A 109 1.55 -4.69 7.71
C LEU A 109 0.72 -4.22 8.91
N THR A 110 -0.23 -5.04 9.40
CA THR A 110 -1.09 -4.76 10.56
C THR A 110 -0.99 -5.85 11.63
N PRO A 111 0.22 -6.25 12.06
CA PRO A 111 0.43 -7.41 12.93
C PRO A 111 -0.28 -7.32 14.28
N ASP A 112 -0.51 -6.12 14.81
CA ASP A 112 -1.21 -5.88 16.08
C ASP A 112 -2.73 -5.83 15.93
N GLY A 113 -3.29 -6.17 14.77
CA GLY A 113 -4.72 -5.99 14.51
C GLY A 113 -5.08 -4.51 14.25
N GLN A 114 -4.07 -3.67 14.01
CA GLN A 114 -4.20 -2.22 13.92
C GLN A 114 -3.43 -1.69 12.72
N VAL A 115 -4.04 -0.72 12.04
CA VAL A 115 -3.34 -0.04 10.95
C VAL A 115 -2.28 0.88 11.54
N PRO A 116 -1.00 0.71 11.21
CA PRO A 116 0.03 1.61 11.70
C PRO A 116 -0.30 3.03 11.21
N GLU A 117 -0.44 3.97 12.13
CA GLU A 117 -0.52 5.39 11.78
C GLU A 117 0.68 5.74 10.88
N ALA A 118 0.40 6.48 9.80
CA ALA A 118 1.40 7.06 8.92
C ALA A 118 2.27 8.06 9.71
N GLY A 119 3.21 7.53 10.50
CA GLY A 119 3.99 8.28 11.48
C GLY A 119 4.72 7.43 12.53
N GLN A 120 4.32 6.17 12.74
CA GLN A 120 4.97 5.30 13.75
C GLN A 120 6.17 4.51 13.21
N GLY A 121 6.49 4.64 11.92
CA GLY A 121 7.76 4.22 11.32
C GLY A 121 8.78 5.36 11.27
N GLY A 122 9.20 5.88 12.43
CA GLY A 122 10.45 6.65 12.56
C GLY A 122 10.59 7.96 11.75
N GLY A 123 9.52 8.73 11.51
CA GLY A 123 9.59 9.98 10.76
C GLY A 123 9.05 11.17 11.55
N PHE A 124 9.94 12.12 11.89
CA PHE A 124 9.68 13.47 12.40
C PHE A 124 8.22 13.82 12.75
N ASN A 125 7.86 13.59 14.01
CA ASN A 125 6.56 13.94 14.55
C ASN A 125 6.41 15.46 14.64
N LEU A 126 5.43 16.07 13.95
CA LEU A 126 5.14 17.51 13.96
C LEU A 126 4.93 18.07 15.39
N GLY A 127 4.48 17.23 16.33
CA GLY A 127 4.38 17.62 17.74
C GLY A 127 5.74 17.79 18.45
N MET A 128 6.80 17.11 17.98
CA MET A 128 8.13 17.18 18.59
C MET A 128 8.88 18.46 18.20
N LEU A 129 8.77 18.92 16.95
CA LEU A 129 9.41 20.16 16.50
C LEU A 129 8.76 21.42 17.09
N GLU A 130 7.48 21.40 17.47
CA GLU A 130 6.90 22.46 18.28
C GLU A 130 7.50 22.49 19.70
N GLY A 131 7.74 21.32 20.29
CA GLY A 131 8.44 21.22 21.58
C GLY A 131 9.91 21.66 21.51
N LEU A 132 10.61 21.36 20.41
CA LEU A 132 12.00 21.76 20.20
C LEU A 132 12.12 23.26 19.87
N ALA A 133 11.19 23.83 19.08
CA ALA A 133 11.14 25.25 18.76
C ALA A 133 10.87 26.10 20.03
N GLY A 134 9.96 25.66 20.89
CA GLY A 134 9.70 26.31 22.17
C GLY A 134 10.92 26.31 23.11
N LYS A 135 11.77 25.26 23.05
CA LYS A 135 12.96 25.14 23.90
C LYS A 135 14.18 25.90 23.38
N LEU A 136 14.29 26.11 22.07
CA LEU A 136 15.33 26.94 21.47
C LEU A 136 15.03 28.45 21.54
N LEU A 137 13.76 28.85 21.51
CA LEU A 137 13.37 30.26 21.70
C LEU A 137 13.14 30.65 23.17
N GLY A 138 12.93 29.68 24.08
CA GLY A 138 12.51 29.93 25.46
C GLY A 138 13.58 29.85 26.55
N SER A 139 14.87 29.67 26.23
CA SER A 139 15.96 29.63 27.22
C SER A 139 16.94 30.79 27.05
N GLN A 140 16.47 31.99 27.38
CA GLN A 140 17.30 33.09 27.86
C GLN A 140 16.64 33.66 29.11
N ALA A 141 17.05 33.14 30.26
CA ALA A 141 17.08 33.86 31.52
C ALA A 141 18.54 34.26 31.77
#